data_AF-A0A389MN78-F1
#
_entry.id   AF-A0A389MN78-F1
#
_cell.length_a   1.000
_cell.length_b   1.000
_cell.length_c   1.000
_cell.angle_alpha   90.00
_cell.angle_beta   90.00
_cell.angle_gamma   90.00
#
_symmetry.space_group_name_H-M   'P 1'
#
loop_
_entity.id
_entity.type
_entity.pdbx_description
1 polymer ?
#
loop_
_entity_poly.entity_id
_entity_poly.type
_entity_poly.pdbx_seq_one_letter_code
_entity_poly.pdbx_strand_id
1 'polypeptide(L)'
;MDRDGYVWWYVDALSEDGRQGLTVIAFIGSVFSPYYAWDLTRDPFEHCAVNVVLYGERANRFCMTERGRAALTRDADHIRIGPSGLDWDGTTLTIRLDEVAAPIPTRVRGTVRLRPPGFTPGMHRLDAQGLHRWWPMAPSAPVEVALSHPGVSWRGTAYFDTNHGDTALEAAFSDWTWCRASLRDGAAILYDVRRRDGTRQALTLCFAGDGTPLEIEAPLHAPLPPTRLWRMPRHTRSDDGRAQVVRTFEDTPFYARSLLASTLRGEPVRPVHESLSLARFANPLVRLMLPFRMPRPG
;
A
#
# COMPACT_ATOMS: atom_id res chain seq x y z
N MET A 1 18.73 0.83 10.66
CA MET A 1 18.22 0.38 9.36
C MET A 1 19.44 0.15 8.51
N ASP A 2 19.55 -1.06 8.00
CA ASP A 2 20.75 -1.52 7.32
C ASP A 2 20.73 -1.12 5.84
N ARG A 3 21.84 -1.38 5.15
CA ARG A 3 21.90 -1.26 3.69
C ARG A 3 20.86 -2.19 3.04
N ASP A 4 20.26 -1.74 1.94
CA ASP A 4 19.14 -2.41 1.25
C ASP A 4 17.86 -2.59 2.10
N GLY A 5 17.85 -2.09 3.33
CA GLY A 5 16.67 -2.10 4.18
C GLY A 5 15.61 -1.11 3.71
N TYR A 6 14.43 -1.20 4.31
CA TYR A 6 13.35 -0.26 4.08
C TYR A 6 12.40 -0.21 5.28
N VAL A 7 11.68 0.90 5.41
CA VAL A 7 10.43 0.94 6.15
C VAL A 7 9.43 1.76 5.36
N TRP A 8 8.17 1.38 5.44
CA TRP A 8 7.10 2.25 4.99
C TRP A 8 5.90 2.23 5.92
N TRP A 9 5.15 3.34 5.84
CA TRP A 9 3.85 3.51 6.46
C TRP A 9 2.83 3.66 5.34
N TYR A 10 1.86 2.76 5.30
CA TYR A 10 0.88 2.67 4.24
C TYR A 10 -0.49 3.01 4.77
N VAL A 11 -1.17 3.94 4.11
CA VAL A 11 -2.59 4.22 4.33
C VAL A 11 -3.32 4.09 3.03
N ASP A 12 -4.47 3.42 3.05
CA ASP A 12 -5.39 3.49 1.94
C ASP A 12 -6.83 3.58 2.41
N ALA A 13 -7.66 4.27 1.63
CA ALA A 13 -8.98 4.69 2.04
C ALA A 13 -9.95 4.69 0.87
N LEU A 14 -11.21 4.40 1.18
CA LEU A 14 -12.34 4.52 0.26
C LEU A 14 -13.41 5.41 0.89
N SER A 15 -14.06 6.25 0.08
CA SER A 15 -15.22 7.02 0.52
C SER A 15 -16.41 6.11 0.83
N GLU A 16 -17.32 6.57 1.69
CA GLU A 16 -18.54 5.83 2.08
C GLU A 16 -19.39 5.39 0.87
N ASP A 17 -19.42 6.21 -0.19
CA ASP A 17 -20.12 5.93 -1.44
C ASP A 17 -19.30 5.08 -2.44
N GLY A 18 -18.05 4.77 -2.12
CA GLY A 18 -17.12 4.00 -2.97
C GLY A 18 -16.66 4.73 -4.25
N ARG A 19 -16.97 6.02 -4.42
CA ARG A 19 -16.66 6.79 -5.64
C ARG A 19 -15.26 7.39 -5.63
N GLN A 20 -14.67 7.57 -4.45
CA GLN A 20 -13.33 8.11 -4.25
C GLN A 20 -12.46 7.10 -3.50
N GLY A 21 -11.17 7.10 -3.82
CA GLY A 21 -10.17 6.34 -3.10
C GLY A 21 -8.83 7.07 -3.07
N LEU A 22 -8.02 6.74 -2.09
CA LEU A 22 -6.69 7.28 -1.92
C LEU A 22 -5.76 6.20 -1.39
N THR A 23 -4.51 6.21 -1.83
CA THR A 23 -3.39 5.54 -1.17
C THR A 23 -2.30 6.54 -0.86
N VAL A 24 -1.73 6.48 0.33
CA VAL A 24 -0.54 7.23 0.75
C VAL A 24 0.49 6.24 1.29
N ILE A 25 1.74 6.37 0.86
CA ILE A 25 2.84 5.58 1.40
C ILE A 25 4.01 6.51 1.69
N ALA A 26 4.49 6.56 2.92
CA ALA A 26 5.75 7.22 3.27
C ALA A 26 6.86 6.17 3.34
N PHE A 27 7.89 6.31 2.50
CA PHE A 27 9.02 5.39 2.39
C PHE A 27 10.31 6.00 2.93
N ILE A 28 11.06 5.19 3.69
CA ILE A 28 12.52 5.31 3.83
C ILE A 28 13.10 4.04 3.20
N GLY A 29 14.00 4.18 2.22
CA GLY A 29 14.39 3.08 1.34
C GLY A 29 13.24 2.70 0.43
N SER A 30 12.84 3.60 -0.47
CA SER A 30 11.71 3.40 -1.38
C SER A 30 11.93 2.18 -2.28
N VAL A 31 11.33 1.05 -1.90
CA VAL A 31 11.55 -0.28 -2.52
C VAL A 31 11.18 -0.36 -4.00
N PHE A 32 10.35 0.57 -4.49
CA PHE A 32 10.00 0.65 -5.92
C PHE A 32 10.84 1.67 -6.69
N SER A 33 11.86 2.25 -6.06
CA SER A 33 12.76 3.21 -6.69
C SER A 33 13.76 2.54 -7.61
N PRO A 34 13.83 2.94 -8.89
CA PRO A 34 14.92 2.50 -9.75
C PRO A 34 16.26 3.07 -9.26
N TYR A 35 16.28 4.28 -8.70
CA TYR A 35 17.50 4.93 -8.22
C TYR A 35 18.05 4.19 -6.99
N TYR A 36 17.19 3.73 -6.08
CA TYR A 36 17.63 2.93 -4.93
C TYR A 36 18.22 1.60 -5.38
N ALA A 37 17.58 0.97 -6.35
CA ALA A 37 18.07 -0.27 -6.95
C ALA A 37 19.38 -0.10 -7.74
N TRP A 38 19.74 1.12 -8.16
CA TRP A 38 20.99 1.43 -8.88
C TRP A 38 22.07 2.04 -7.99
N ASP A 39 21.73 2.54 -6.81
CA ASP A 39 22.69 3.05 -5.86
C ASP A 39 23.64 1.94 -5.39
N LEU A 40 24.94 2.22 -5.38
CA LEU A 40 25.95 1.28 -4.91
C LEU A 40 26.10 1.30 -3.39
N THR A 41 25.73 2.41 -2.74
CA THR A 41 25.82 2.52 -1.28
C THR A 41 24.67 1.79 -0.59
N ARG A 42 23.54 1.65 -1.29
CA ARG A 42 22.29 1.06 -0.80
C ARG A 42 21.85 1.70 0.51
N ASP A 43 22.02 3.02 0.61
CA ASP A 43 21.62 3.77 1.80
C ASP A 43 20.13 4.15 1.72
N PRO A 44 19.24 3.52 2.50
CA PRO A 44 17.79 3.78 2.40
C PRO A 44 17.41 5.24 2.65
N PHE A 45 18.21 5.96 3.43
CA PHE A 45 17.91 7.36 3.76
C PHE A 45 18.12 8.30 2.59
N GLU A 46 18.90 7.92 1.57
CA GLU A 46 19.07 8.68 0.33
C GLU A 46 17.95 8.43 -0.69
N HIS A 47 16.98 7.59 -0.34
CA HIS A 47 15.87 7.17 -1.20
C HIS A 47 14.53 7.21 -0.45
N CYS A 48 14.14 8.41 0.00
CA CYS A 48 12.88 8.64 0.68
C CYS A 48 11.82 9.16 -0.29
N ALA A 49 10.56 8.76 -0.12
CA ALA A 49 9.47 9.25 -0.97
C ALA A 49 8.13 9.26 -0.22
N VAL A 50 7.24 10.15 -0.62
CA VAL A 50 5.81 10.04 -0.31
C VAL A 50 5.08 9.70 -1.60
N ASN A 51 4.57 8.49 -1.68
CA ASN A 51 3.69 8.07 -2.76
C ASN A 51 2.26 8.46 -2.42
N VAL A 52 1.56 9.12 -3.36
CA VAL A 52 0.15 9.48 -3.23
C VAL A 52 -0.56 9.08 -4.50
N VAL A 53 -1.59 8.23 -4.39
CA VAL A 53 -2.42 7.85 -5.51
C VAL A 53 -3.88 8.17 -5.25
N LEU A 54 -4.46 9.05 -6.05
CA LEU A 54 -5.89 9.36 -6.01
C LEU A 54 -6.63 8.53 -7.06
N TYR A 55 -7.74 7.93 -6.66
CA TYR A 55 -8.67 7.22 -7.52
C TYR A 55 -10.05 7.87 -7.44
N GLY A 56 -10.73 8.05 -8.57
CA GLY A 56 -12.10 8.54 -8.55
C GLY A 56 -12.49 9.43 -9.72
N GLU A 57 -13.58 10.17 -9.54
CA GLU A 57 -14.30 10.86 -10.62
C GLU A 57 -13.59 12.12 -11.13
N ARG A 58 -12.79 12.77 -10.29
CA ARG A 58 -12.08 14.02 -10.65
C ARG A 58 -10.68 13.80 -11.24
N ALA A 59 -10.46 12.60 -11.77
CA ALA A 59 -9.26 12.06 -12.40
C ALA A 59 -8.18 11.56 -11.43
N ASN A 60 -7.57 10.45 -11.84
CA ASN A 60 -6.51 9.80 -11.08
C ASN A 60 -5.27 10.69 -11.01
N ARG A 61 -4.54 10.61 -9.90
CA ARG A 61 -3.23 11.28 -9.72
C ARG A 61 -2.26 10.27 -9.14
N PHE A 62 -1.03 10.31 -9.60
CA PHE A 62 0.07 9.51 -9.05
C PHE A 62 1.21 10.47 -8.73
N CYS A 63 1.63 10.52 -7.48
CA CYS A 63 2.77 11.31 -7.03
C CYS A 63 3.77 10.38 -6.38
N MET A 64 5.06 10.51 -6.67
CA MET A 64 6.11 9.74 -6.00
C MET A 64 7.45 10.43 -6.23
N THR A 65 7.62 11.63 -5.67
CA THR A 65 8.90 12.35 -5.79
C THR A 65 9.91 11.74 -4.83
N GLU A 66 11.04 11.26 -5.34
CA GLU A 66 12.14 10.76 -4.51
C GLU A 66 13.00 11.92 -4.01
N ARG A 67 13.46 11.80 -2.77
CA ARG A 67 14.25 12.79 -2.05
C ARG A 67 15.37 12.11 -1.24
N GLY A 68 16.48 12.82 -1.08
CA GLY A 68 17.61 12.36 -0.26
C GLY A 68 17.43 12.67 1.23
N ARG A 69 18.44 12.29 2.03
CA ARG A 69 18.42 12.37 3.50
C ARG A 69 18.12 13.76 4.04
N ALA A 70 18.63 14.80 3.38
CA ALA A 70 18.43 16.18 3.82
C ALA A 70 16.96 16.61 3.83
N ALA A 71 16.09 15.91 3.09
CA ALA A 71 14.65 16.15 3.09
C ALA A 71 13.89 15.32 4.14
N LEU A 72 14.56 14.39 4.84
CA LEU A 72 13.95 13.53 5.85
C LEU A 72 14.16 14.11 7.25
N THR A 73 13.08 14.26 7.98
CA THR A 73 13.07 14.47 9.43
C THR A 73 12.08 13.50 10.05
N ARG A 74 12.42 12.90 11.18
CA ARG A 74 11.56 11.93 11.87
C ARG A 74 11.88 11.84 13.34
N ASP A 75 10.87 11.49 14.11
CA ASP A 75 10.98 11.11 15.52
C ASP A 75 9.96 9.99 15.82
N ALA A 76 9.66 9.73 17.08
CA ALA A 76 8.72 8.70 17.52
C ALA A 76 7.28 8.96 17.06
N ASP A 77 6.91 10.22 16.87
CA ASP A 77 5.54 10.66 16.60
C ASP A 77 5.34 11.26 15.20
N HIS A 78 6.41 11.47 14.41
CA HIS A 78 6.29 12.04 13.08
C HIS A 78 7.35 11.55 12.10
N ILE A 79 6.99 11.61 10.82
CA ILE A 79 7.91 11.52 9.69
C ILE A 79 7.55 12.59 8.66
N ARG A 80 8.54 13.36 8.24
CA ARG A 80 8.40 14.38 7.20
C ARG A 80 9.46 14.15 6.12
N ILE A 81 9.00 14.10 4.87
CA ILE A 81 9.80 13.89 3.67
C ILE A 81 9.52 15.05 2.71
N GLY A 82 10.44 16.00 2.68
CA GLY A 82 10.27 17.27 1.96
C GLY A 82 9.05 18.05 2.50
N PRO A 83 8.08 18.40 1.64
CA PRO A 83 6.94 19.22 2.05
C PRO A 83 5.80 18.41 2.71
N SER A 84 5.79 17.09 2.55
CA SER A 84 4.76 16.18 3.05
C SER A 84 5.20 15.47 4.33
N GLY A 85 4.25 15.03 5.15
CA GLY A 85 4.55 14.32 6.40
C GLY A 85 3.35 13.65 7.04
N LEU A 86 3.64 12.75 7.98
CA LEU A 86 2.70 12.03 8.82
C LEU A 86 3.01 12.38 10.28
N ASP A 87 2.00 12.76 11.03
CA ASP A 87 2.11 13.18 12.43
C ASP A 87 1.07 12.43 13.27
N TRP A 88 1.50 11.81 14.37
CA TRP A 88 0.67 11.07 15.32
C TRP A 88 0.59 11.82 16.64
N ASP A 89 -0.62 12.20 17.07
CA ASP A 89 -0.82 12.94 18.32
C ASP A 89 -1.20 12.04 19.53
N GLY A 90 -1.11 10.72 19.36
CA GLY A 90 -1.60 9.74 20.34
C GLY A 90 -3.01 9.21 20.06
N THR A 91 -3.78 9.87 19.19
CA THR A 91 -5.16 9.47 18.85
C THR A 91 -5.46 9.56 17.35
N THR A 92 -4.89 10.54 16.66
CA THR A 92 -5.12 10.84 15.25
C THR A 92 -3.79 10.80 14.50
N LEU A 93 -3.76 10.08 13.37
CA LEU A 93 -2.69 10.24 12.39
C LEU A 93 -3.13 11.31 11.39
N THR A 94 -2.42 12.42 11.37
CA THR A 94 -2.61 13.51 10.41
C THR A 94 -1.53 13.42 9.34
N ILE A 95 -1.94 13.17 8.10
CA ILE A 95 -1.08 13.18 6.93
C ILE A 95 -1.25 14.52 6.23
N ARG A 96 -0.16 15.27 6.09
CA ARG A 96 -0.09 16.51 5.30
C ARG A 96 0.56 16.21 3.96
N LEU A 97 -0.14 16.51 2.88
CA LEU A 97 0.32 16.27 1.51
C LEU A 97 0.59 17.59 0.82
N ASP A 98 1.73 17.69 0.14
CA ASP A 98 2.05 18.74 -0.84
C ASP A 98 2.96 18.13 -1.90
N GLU A 99 2.37 17.36 -2.79
CA GLU A 99 3.06 16.62 -3.84
C GLU A 99 2.67 17.11 -5.24
N VAL A 100 3.51 16.73 -6.20
CA VAL A 100 3.27 16.97 -7.64
C VAL A 100 3.10 15.63 -8.33
N ALA A 101 2.01 15.50 -9.08
CA ALA A 101 1.72 14.29 -9.83
C ALA A 101 2.66 14.13 -11.03
N ALA A 102 2.88 12.88 -11.43
CA ALA A 102 3.61 12.48 -12.62
C ALA A 102 2.78 11.48 -13.45
N PRO A 103 2.96 11.43 -14.77
CA PRO A 103 3.85 12.27 -15.57
C PRO A 103 3.29 13.68 -15.84
N ILE A 104 1.98 13.90 -15.61
CA ILE A 104 1.33 15.19 -15.85
C ILE A 104 1.38 16.02 -14.55
N PRO A 105 2.15 17.13 -14.51
CA PRO A 105 2.38 17.89 -13.29
C PRO A 105 1.12 18.61 -12.85
N THR A 106 0.50 18.11 -11.79
CA THR A 106 -0.62 18.75 -11.10
C THR A 106 -0.45 18.59 -9.60
N ARG A 107 -0.95 19.55 -8.82
CA ARG A 107 -0.78 19.56 -7.36
C ARG A 107 -1.72 18.58 -6.67
N VAL A 108 -1.21 17.88 -5.67
CA VAL A 108 -2.00 17.17 -4.67
C VAL A 108 -1.64 17.74 -3.31
N ARG A 109 -2.55 18.54 -2.74
CA ARG A 109 -2.28 19.28 -1.51
C ARG A 109 -3.46 19.29 -0.55
N GLY A 110 -3.21 18.96 0.71
CA GLY A 110 -4.19 19.03 1.78
C GLY A 110 -3.87 18.08 2.93
N THR A 111 -4.93 17.60 3.61
CA THR A 111 -4.79 16.75 4.79
C THR A 111 -5.65 15.50 4.71
N VAL A 112 -5.14 14.41 5.25
CA VAL A 112 -5.88 13.18 5.52
C VAL A 112 -5.76 12.92 7.02
N ARG A 113 -6.88 12.72 7.70
CA ARG A 113 -6.91 12.43 9.14
C ARG A 113 -7.59 11.11 9.35
N LEU A 114 -6.89 10.15 9.95
CA LEU A 114 -7.46 8.87 10.37
C LEU A 114 -7.42 8.79 11.90
N ARG A 115 -8.48 8.24 12.49
CA ARG A 115 -8.63 8.10 13.95
C ARG A 115 -8.83 6.61 14.27
N PRO A 116 -7.76 5.84 14.48
CA PRO A 116 -7.89 4.42 14.80
C PRO A 116 -8.62 4.27 16.13
N PRO A 117 -9.71 3.48 16.20
CA PRO A 117 -10.35 3.18 17.48
C PRO A 117 -9.49 2.24 18.34
N GLY A 118 -8.55 1.53 17.73
CA GLY A 118 -7.54 0.70 18.40
C GLY A 118 -6.53 0.16 17.39
N PHE A 119 -5.61 -0.67 17.88
CA PHE A 119 -4.52 -1.25 17.09
C PHE A 119 -4.49 -2.77 17.24
N THR A 120 -4.06 -3.46 16.18
CA THR A 120 -3.90 -4.92 16.21
C THR A 120 -2.73 -5.36 17.09
N PRO A 121 -2.71 -6.63 17.57
CA PRO A 121 -1.74 -7.09 18.56
C PRO A 121 -0.26 -7.02 18.14
N GLY A 122 0.06 -6.94 16.85
CA GLY A 122 1.44 -6.72 16.42
C GLY A 122 1.80 -7.24 15.04
N MET A 123 3.10 -7.44 14.87
CA MET A 123 3.75 -7.74 13.60
C MET A 123 3.64 -9.21 13.21
N HIS A 124 3.46 -9.45 11.91
CA HIS A 124 3.60 -10.74 11.24
C HIS A 124 4.93 -10.79 10.47
N ARG A 125 5.57 -11.96 10.49
CA ARG A 125 6.72 -12.25 9.62
C ARG A 125 6.21 -12.70 8.25
N LEU A 126 6.80 -12.18 7.18
CA LEU A 126 6.48 -12.54 5.79
C LEU A 126 7.47 -13.54 5.19
N ASP A 127 8.65 -13.68 5.80
CA ASP A 127 9.67 -14.65 5.44
C ASP A 127 10.10 -15.50 6.65
N ALA A 128 10.77 -16.62 6.37
CA ALA A 128 11.17 -17.59 7.39
C ALA A 128 12.23 -17.03 8.37
N GLN A 129 13.09 -16.13 7.89
CA GLN A 129 14.17 -15.53 8.69
C GLN A 129 13.68 -14.31 9.48
N GLY A 130 12.48 -13.80 9.16
CA GLY A 130 11.89 -12.63 9.78
C GLY A 130 12.56 -11.33 9.36
N LEU A 131 13.22 -11.30 8.20
CA LEU A 131 13.85 -10.12 7.62
C LEU A 131 12.83 -9.12 7.07
N HIS A 132 11.61 -9.57 6.80
CA HIS A 132 10.48 -8.78 6.35
C HIS A 132 9.31 -8.95 7.31
N ARG A 133 8.90 -7.84 7.90
CA ARG A 133 7.86 -7.78 8.91
C ARG A 133 6.79 -6.79 8.50
N TRP A 134 5.55 -7.14 8.77
CA TRP A 134 4.38 -6.36 8.42
C TRP A 134 3.44 -6.26 9.61
N TRP A 135 2.92 -5.08 9.90
CA TRP A 135 1.97 -4.87 10.97
C TRP A 135 0.72 -4.16 10.43
N PRO A 136 -0.43 -4.86 10.31
CA PRO A 136 -1.71 -4.24 9.98
C PRO A 136 -2.24 -3.45 11.19
N MET A 137 -1.60 -2.32 11.49
CA MET A 137 -1.83 -1.51 12.68
C MET A 137 -3.30 -1.21 12.93
N ALA A 138 -3.98 -0.57 11.97
CA ALA A 138 -5.40 -0.24 12.07
C ALA A 138 -6.14 -0.73 10.81
N PRO A 139 -6.72 -1.94 10.84
CA PRO A 139 -7.39 -2.54 9.69
C PRO A 139 -8.63 -1.77 9.21
N SER A 140 -9.25 -1.03 10.12
CA SER A 140 -10.43 -0.21 9.89
C SER A 140 -10.38 1.02 10.79
N ALA A 141 -10.35 2.20 10.19
CA ALA A 141 -10.38 3.47 10.92
C ALA A 141 -11.22 4.52 10.17
N PRO A 142 -12.07 5.31 10.84
CA PRO A 142 -12.68 6.49 10.24
C PRO A 142 -11.61 7.42 9.68
N VAL A 143 -11.85 7.91 8.46
CA VAL A 143 -10.95 8.85 7.78
C VAL A 143 -11.70 10.06 7.23
N GLU A 144 -11.05 11.21 7.33
CA GLU A 144 -11.45 12.46 6.71
C GLU A 144 -10.37 12.88 5.73
N VAL A 145 -10.75 13.05 4.46
CA VAL A 145 -9.87 13.55 3.41
C VAL A 145 -10.33 14.96 3.04
N ALA A 146 -9.41 15.92 3.08
CA ALA A 146 -9.64 17.30 2.69
C ALA A 146 -8.46 17.82 1.87
N LEU A 147 -8.58 17.73 0.55
CA LEU A 147 -7.55 18.14 -0.41
C LEU A 147 -7.96 19.44 -1.08
N SER A 148 -7.30 20.54 -0.72
CA SER A 148 -7.43 21.84 -1.40
C SER A 148 -7.14 21.74 -2.91
N HIS A 149 -6.23 20.85 -3.29
CA HIS A 149 -5.96 20.47 -4.67
C HIS A 149 -6.01 18.95 -4.74
N PRO A 150 -6.94 18.35 -5.51
CA PRO A 150 -7.78 18.93 -6.55
C PRO A 150 -9.15 19.51 -6.09
N GLY A 151 -9.31 19.93 -4.82
CA GLY A 151 -10.56 20.49 -4.31
C GLY A 151 -11.59 19.42 -3.99
N VAL A 152 -11.17 18.34 -3.33
CA VAL A 152 -12.03 17.22 -2.93
C VAL A 152 -12.06 17.08 -1.41
N SER A 153 -13.24 16.78 -0.87
CA SER A 153 -13.41 16.47 0.55
C SER A 153 -14.41 15.33 0.68
N TRP A 154 -14.08 14.34 1.49
CA TRP A 154 -14.95 13.18 1.73
C TRP A 154 -14.57 12.47 3.03
N ARG A 155 -15.48 11.60 3.47
CA ARG A 155 -15.34 10.72 4.63
C ARG A 155 -15.43 9.27 4.20
N GLY A 156 -14.87 8.37 5.00
CA GLY A 156 -14.90 6.94 4.72
C GLY A 156 -14.11 6.12 5.71
N THR A 157 -13.62 4.98 5.25
CA THR A 157 -12.83 4.03 6.05
C THR A 157 -11.44 3.87 5.46
N ALA A 158 -10.43 4.00 6.32
CA ALA A 158 -9.04 3.77 6.02
C ALA A 158 -8.51 2.48 6.64
N TYR A 159 -7.48 1.97 6.00
CA TYR A 159 -6.56 0.96 6.50
C TYR A 159 -5.20 1.63 6.74
N PHE A 160 -4.50 1.23 7.80
CA PHE A 160 -3.17 1.72 8.15
C PHE A 160 -2.25 0.56 8.53
N ASP A 161 -1.07 0.49 7.90
CA ASP A 161 -0.03 -0.49 8.20
C ASP A 161 1.38 0.10 8.22
N THR A 162 2.31 -0.73 8.68
CA THR A 162 3.73 -0.53 8.41
C THR A 162 4.38 -1.82 7.97
N ASN A 163 5.36 -1.70 7.08
CA ASN A 163 6.24 -2.78 6.69
C ASN A 163 7.68 -2.37 6.95
N HIS A 164 8.50 -3.31 7.41
CA HIS A 164 9.92 -3.11 7.69
C HIS A 164 10.69 -4.31 7.13
N GLY A 165 11.68 -4.04 6.29
CA GLY A 165 12.61 -5.02 5.76
C GLY A 165 14.07 -4.69 6.07
N ASP A 166 14.86 -5.72 6.36
CA ASP A 166 16.32 -5.62 6.50
C ASP A 166 17.05 -5.87 5.17
N THR A 167 16.32 -6.23 4.13
CA THR A 167 16.84 -6.52 2.79
C THR A 167 15.81 -6.16 1.72
N ALA A 168 16.24 -6.19 0.45
CA ALA A 168 15.40 -5.87 -0.70
C ALA A 168 14.28 -6.92 -0.89
N LEU A 169 13.08 -6.45 -1.28
CA LEU A 169 11.92 -7.31 -1.50
C LEU A 169 12.18 -8.42 -2.53
N GLU A 170 12.83 -8.09 -3.66
CA GLU A 170 13.06 -9.03 -4.74
C GLU A 170 14.06 -10.14 -4.40
N ALA A 171 14.82 -9.99 -3.31
CA ALA A 171 15.72 -11.01 -2.79
C ALA A 171 14.95 -12.11 -2.04
N ALA A 172 13.86 -11.75 -1.35
CA ALA A 172 13.06 -12.68 -0.56
C ALA A 172 11.81 -13.19 -1.30
N PHE A 173 11.19 -12.36 -2.13
CA PHE A 173 9.87 -12.62 -2.69
C PHE A 173 9.88 -12.68 -4.23
N SER A 174 9.09 -13.60 -4.77
CA SER A 174 8.81 -13.70 -6.21
C SER A 174 7.62 -12.83 -6.59
N ASP A 175 6.57 -12.89 -5.78
CA ASP A 175 5.29 -12.20 -5.97
C ASP A 175 4.41 -12.34 -4.72
N TRP A 176 3.39 -11.50 -4.66
CA TRP A 176 2.31 -11.65 -3.69
C TRP A 176 0.99 -11.12 -4.22
N THR A 177 -0.09 -11.54 -3.56
CA THR A 177 -1.36 -10.85 -3.60
C THR A 177 -1.74 -10.41 -2.20
N TRP A 178 -2.32 -9.23 -2.10
CA TRP A 178 -2.81 -8.68 -0.84
C TRP A 178 -4.21 -8.12 -1.08
N CYS A 179 -5.13 -8.34 -0.16
CA CYS A 179 -6.39 -7.62 -0.20
C CYS A 179 -6.89 -7.30 1.19
N ARG A 180 -7.65 -6.21 1.26
CA ARG A 180 -8.37 -5.83 2.47
C ARG A 180 -9.81 -5.48 2.12
N ALA A 181 -10.73 -6.07 2.86
CA ALA A 181 -12.16 -5.86 2.76
C ALA A 181 -12.68 -5.25 4.05
N SER A 182 -13.43 -4.15 3.94
CA SER A 182 -14.23 -3.67 5.07
C SER A 182 -15.39 -4.63 5.31
N LEU A 183 -15.60 -4.99 6.57
CA LEU A 183 -16.75 -5.76 7.06
C LEU A 183 -17.66 -4.85 7.88
N ARG A 184 -18.85 -5.32 8.27
CA ARG A 184 -19.75 -4.57 9.16
C ARG A 184 -19.13 -4.27 10.53
N ASP A 185 -18.37 -5.21 11.06
CA ASP A 185 -17.79 -5.19 12.41
C ASP A 185 -16.28 -4.90 12.42
N GLY A 186 -15.65 -4.69 11.25
CA GLY A 186 -14.21 -4.44 11.17
C GLY A 186 -13.64 -4.64 9.76
N ALA A 187 -12.61 -5.48 9.62
CA ALA A 187 -11.99 -5.77 8.33
C ALA A 187 -11.41 -7.19 8.25
N ALA A 188 -11.45 -7.76 7.04
CA ALA A 188 -10.72 -8.97 6.69
C ALA A 188 -9.53 -8.62 5.79
N ILE A 189 -8.41 -9.31 5.99
CA ILE A 189 -7.17 -9.16 5.21
C ILE A 189 -6.72 -10.53 4.74
N LEU A 190 -6.42 -10.63 3.46
CA LEU A 190 -5.83 -11.81 2.84
C LEU A 190 -4.47 -11.43 2.29
N TYR A 191 -3.42 -12.14 2.68
CA TYR A 191 -2.06 -11.87 2.20
C TYR A 191 -1.37 -13.17 1.80
N ASP A 192 -1.24 -13.38 0.49
CA ASP A 192 -0.60 -14.55 -0.10
C ASP A 192 0.75 -14.17 -0.68
N VAL A 193 1.82 -14.71 -0.08
CA VAL A 193 3.21 -14.44 -0.45
C VAL A 193 3.84 -15.70 -1.02
N ARG A 194 4.51 -15.56 -2.17
CA ARG A 194 5.40 -16.59 -2.73
C ARG A 194 6.84 -16.12 -2.66
N ARG A 195 7.68 -16.90 -1.98
CA ARG A 195 9.09 -16.59 -1.74
C ARG A 195 9.97 -17.05 -2.90
N ARG A 196 11.23 -16.60 -2.93
CA ARG A 196 12.22 -16.99 -3.94
C ARG A 196 12.65 -18.45 -3.81
N ASP A 197 12.63 -19.00 -2.60
CA ASP A 197 12.91 -20.42 -2.33
C ASP A 197 11.77 -21.37 -2.75
N GLY A 198 10.68 -20.83 -3.31
CA GLY A 198 9.50 -21.59 -3.75
C GLY A 198 8.46 -21.83 -2.65
N THR A 199 8.76 -21.53 -1.39
CA THR A 199 7.79 -21.64 -0.29
C THR A 199 6.70 -20.58 -0.38
N ARG A 200 5.57 -20.85 0.28
CA ARG A 200 4.40 -19.97 0.28
C ARG A 200 3.91 -19.71 1.70
N GLN A 201 3.32 -18.55 1.90
CA GLN A 201 2.58 -18.19 3.11
C GLN A 201 1.27 -17.55 2.69
N ALA A 202 0.17 -18.00 3.29
CA ALA A 202 -1.15 -17.42 3.12
C ALA A 202 -1.68 -17.00 4.48
N LEU A 203 -1.84 -15.70 4.69
CA LEU A 203 -2.44 -15.15 5.90
C LEU A 203 -3.92 -14.89 5.63
N THR A 204 -4.78 -15.38 6.52
CA THR A 204 -6.21 -15.01 6.60
C THR A 204 -6.42 -14.36 7.94
N LEU A 205 -6.66 -13.06 7.95
CA LEU A 205 -6.82 -12.29 9.18
C LEU A 205 -8.19 -11.61 9.18
N CYS A 206 -8.82 -11.56 10.34
CA CYS A 206 -10.01 -10.77 10.57
C CYS A 206 -9.84 -10.01 11.88
N PHE A 207 -10.24 -8.75 11.88
CA PHE A 207 -10.16 -7.90 13.05
C PHE A 207 -11.48 -7.14 13.20
N ALA A 208 -11.92 -6.96 14.44
CA ALA A 208 -12.95 -5.99 14.76
C ALA A 208 -12.43 -4.56 14.49
N GLY A 209 -13.34 -3.58 14.51
CA GLY A 209 -13.00 -2.18 14.26
C GLY A 209 -11.87 -1.65 15.14
N ASP A 210 -11.79 -2.08 16.40
CA ASP A 210 -10.76 -1.70 17.38
C ASP A 210 -9.43 -2.49 17.24
N GLY A 211 -9.32 -3.36 16.25
CA GLY A 211 -8.13 -4.20 16.04
C GLY A 211 -8.14 -5.52 16.82
N THR A 212 -9.20 -5.83 17.56
CA THR A 212 -9.34 -7.14 18.24
C THR A 212 -9.40 -8.27 17.21
N PRO A 213 -8.55 -9.32 17.32
CA PRO A 213 -8.61 -10.45 16.40
C PRO A 213 -9.95 -11.18 16.47
N LEU A 214 -10.48 -11.54 15.30
CA LEU A 214 -11.68 -12.35 15.15
C LEU A 214 -11.36 -13.63 14.39
N GLU A 215 -12.15 -14.68 14.65
CA GLU A 215 -12.05 -15.91 13.87
C GLU A 215 -12.60 -15.72 12.46
N ILE A 216 -11.91 -16.35 11.50
CA ILE A 216 -12.30 -16.38 10.10
C ILE A 216 -11.82 -17.71 9.50
N GLU A 217 -12.71 -18.41 8.81
CA GLU A 217 -12.33 -19.58 8.03
C GLU A 217 -11.50 -19.15 6.81
N ALA A 218 -10.46 -19.91 6.48
CA ALA A 218 -9.63 -19.61 5.33
C ALA A 218 -10.46 -19.74 4.03
N PRO A 219 -10.67 -18.64 3.27
CA PRO A 219 -11.51 -18.70 2.08
C PRO A 219 -10.86 -19.51 0.94
N LEU A 220 -11.68 -19.96 0.01
CA LEU A 220 -11.25 -20.76 -1.15
C LEU A 220 -10.55 -19.90 -2.19
N HIS A 221 -9.61 -20.50 -2.94
CA HIS A 221 -8.97 -19.82 -4.07
C HIS A 221 -10.00 -19.40 -5.13
N ALA A 222 -9.91 -18.13 -5.55
CA ALA A 222 -10.78 -17.52 -6.54
C ALA A 222 -9.93 -16.92 -7.68
N PRO A 223 -10.07 -17.43 -8.93
CA PRO A 223 -9.30 -16.93 -10.06
C PRO A 223 -9.77 -15.54 -10.49
N LEU A 224 -8.85 -14.72 -10.99
CA LEU A 224 -9.15 -13.42 -11.59
C LEU A 224 -8.51 -13.34 -12.98
N PRO A 225 -9.13 -12.67 -13.96
CA PRO A 225 -8.50 -12.45 -15.25
C PRO A 225 -7.24 -11.60 -15.06
N PRO A 226 -6.19 -11.78 -15.89
CA PRO A 226 -5.04 -10.88 -15.85
C PRO A 226 -5.45 -9.44 -16.19
N THR A 227 -4.60 -8.46 -15.87
CA THR A 227 -4.87 -7.07 -16.27
C THR A 227 -4.85 -6.90 -17.79
N ARG A 228 -5.44 -5.81 -18.30
CA ARG A 228 -5.69 -5.67 -19.74
C ARG A 228 -4.44 -5.30 -20.52
N LEU A 229 -3.64 -4.37 -20.00
CA LEU A 229 -2.48 -3.82 -20.70
C LEU A 229 -1.23 -4.66 -20.45
N TRP A 230 -0.81 -4.79 -19.19
CA TRP A 230 0.44 -5.47 -18.83
C TRP A 230 0.29 -6.96 -18.54
N ARG A 231 -0.95 -7.49 -18.65
CA ARG A 231 -1.25 -8.91 -18.43
C ARG A 231 -0.70 -9.38 -17.08
N MET A 232 -0.84 -8.56 -16.03
CA MET A 232 -0.43 -8.92 -14.68
C MET A 232 -1.29 -10.09 -14.20
N PRO A 233 -0.71 -11.23 -13.78
CA PRO A 233 -1.49 -12.30 -13.18
C PRO A 233 -2.16 -11.80 -11.89
N ARG A 234 -3.39 -12.23 -11.68
CA ARG A 234 -4.19 -11.91 -10.49
C ARG A 234 -4.87 -13.17 -9.99
N HIS A 235 -4.96 -13.30 -8.68
CA HIS A 235 -5.80 -14.28 -7.99
C HIS A 235 -6.15 -13.70 -6.62
N THR A 236 -7.17 -14.25 -5.99
CA THR A 236 -7.58 -13.90 -4.62
C THR A 236 -8.17 -15.14 -3.95
N ARG A 237 -8.75 -14.95 -2.77
CA ARG A 237 -9.62 -15.95 -2.13
C ARG A 237 -11.00 -15.33 -1.81
N SER A 238 -12.03 -16.17 -1.78
CA SER A 238 -13.45 -15.84 -1.48
C SER A 238 -14.12 -17.05 -0.85
N ASP A 239 -15.12 -16.85 -0.01
CA ASP A 239 -15.79 -17.95 0.72
C ASP A 239 -16.34 -19.03 -0.24
N ASP A 240 -16.89 -18.61 -1.38
CA ASP A 240 -17.47 -19.46 -2.42
C ASP A 240 -16.52 -19.76 -3.59
N GLY A 241 -15.25 -19.34 -3.48
CA GLY A 241 -14.26 -19.47 -4.55
C GLY A 241 -14.53 -18.58 -5.77
N ARG A 242 -15.42 -17.58 -5.68
CA ARG A 242 -15.78 -16.68 -6.79
C ARG A 242 -15.42 -15.24 -6.45
N ALA A 243 -14.79 -14.55 -7.40
CA ALA A 243 -14.51 -13.14 -7.30
C ALA A 243 -14.57 -12.47 -8.67
N GLN A 244 -14.94 -11.19 -8.69
CA GLN A 244 -15.02 -10.38 -9.90
C GLN A 244 -14.18 -9.11 -9.76
N VAL A 245 -13.51 -8.72 -10.84
CA VAL A 245 -12.91 -7.39 -10.94
C VAL A 245 -14.00 -6.37 -11.25
N VAL A 246 -14.26 -5.46 -10.31
CA VAL A 246 -15.19 -4.33 -10.51
C VAL A 246 -14.50 -3.22 -11.29
N ARG A 247 -13.27 -2.88 -10.87
CA ARG A 247 -12.47 -1.83 -11.49
C ARG A 247 -10.99 -2.13 -11.29
N THR A 248 -10.18 -1.92 -12.32
CA THR A 248 -8.72 -1.87 -12.18
C THR A 248 -8.32 -0.41 -11.98
N PHE A 249 -7.68 -0.10 -10.86
CA PHE A 249 -7.15 1.23 -10.56
C PHE A 249 -5.77 1.44 -11.16
N GLU A 250 -4.92 0.42 -11.07
CA GLU A 250 -3.56 0.42 -11.59
C GLU A 250 -3.29 -0.84 -12.40
N ASP A 251 -2.72 -0.64 -13.59
CA ASP A 251 -2.26 -1.68 -14.50
C ASP A 251 -0.85 -1.28 -14.95
N THR A 252 0.17 -1.84 -14.30
CA THR A 252 1.58 -1.52 -14.54
C THR A 252 2.38 -2.81 -14.83
N PRO A 253 3.64 -2.72 -15.32
CA PRO A 253 4.42 -3.88 -15.72
C PRO A 253 4.65 -4.93 -14.62
N PHE A 254 4.66 -4.52 -13.35
CA PHE A 254 4.98 -5.37 -12.19
C PHE A 254 3.96 -5.27 -11.04
N TYR A 255 3.06 -4.29 -11.06
CA TYR A 255 2.08 -4.05 -10.01
C TYR A 255 0.68 -3.79 -10.58
N ALA A 256 -0.35 -4.29 -9.92
CA ALA A 256 -1.73 -3.97 -10.22
C ALA A 256 -2.53 -3.76 -8.94
N ARG A 257 -3.44 -2.78 -8.95
CA ARG A 257 -4.43 -2.56 -7.89
C ARG A 257 -5.82 -2.55 -8.49
N SER A 258 -6.76 -3.25 -7.85
CA SER A 258 -8.14 -3.43 -8.32
C SER A 258 -9.13 -3.33 -7.17
N LEU A 259 -10.35 -2.88 -7.47
CA LEU A 259 -11.52 -3.11 -6.64
C LEU A 259 -12.19 -4.40 -7.08
N LEU A 260 -12.45 -5.30 -6.13
CA LEU A 260 -13.11 -6.57 -6.40
C LEU A 260 -14.55 -6.60 -5.89
N ALA A 261 -15.28 -7.64 -6.28
CA ALA A 261 -16.50 -8.14 -5.67
C ALA A 261 -16.23 -9.57 -5.23
N SER A 262 -16.51 -9.90 -3.97
CA SER A 262 -16.38 -11.26 -3.43
C SER A 262 -17.20 -11.41 -2.16
N THR A 263 -17.12 -12.58 -1.52
CA THR A 263 -17.75 -12.85 -0.22
C THR A 263 -16.67 -13.22 0.79
N LEU A 264 -16.71 -12.61 1.98
CA LEU A 264 -15.85 -12.96 3.12
C LEU A 264 -16.67 -12.96 4.41
N ARG A 265 -16.51 -13.98 5.25
CA ARG A 265 -17.34 -14.20 6.46
C ARG A 265 -18.85 -14.20 6.17
N GLY A 266 -19.24 -14.72 5.00
CA GLY A 266 -20.64 -14.74 4.56
C GLY A 266 -21.18 -13.37 4.14
N GLU A 267 -20.35 -12.32 4.12
CA GLU A 267 -20.76 -10.97 3.75
C GLU A 267 -20.29 -10.61 2.33
N PRO A 268 -21.14 -9.98 1.50
CA PRO A 268 -20.70 -9.41 0.24
C PRO A 268 -19.78 -8.21 0.50
N VAL A 269 -18.58 -8.25 -0.06
CA VAL A 269 -17.54 -7.24 0.18
C VAL A 269 -16.99 -6.65 -1.12
N ARG A 270 -16.35 -5.48 -0.99
CA ARG A 270 -15.61 -4.80 -2.07
C ARG A 270 -14.14 -4.63 -1.68
N PRO A 271 -13.32 -5.70 -1.74
CA PRO A 271 -11.94 -5.60 -1.33
C PRO A 271 -11.12 -4.71 -2.26
N VAL A 272 -10.24 -3.90 -1.68
CA VAL A 272 -9.06 -3.40 -2.40
C VAL A 272 -8.10 -4.56 -2.52
N HIS A 273 -7.65 -4.85 -3.74
CA HIS A 273 -6.80 -5.98 -4.07
C HIS A 273 -5.57 -5.54 -4.84
N GLU A 274 -4.45 -6.15 -4.50
CA GLU A 274 -3.13 -5.89 -5.05
C GLU A 274 -2.52 -7.17 -5.59
N SER A 275 -1.77 -7.04 -6.67
CA SER A 275 -0.90 -8.08 -7.21
C SER A 275 0.44 -7.48 -7.54
N LEU A 276 1.50 -8.00 -6.94
CA LEU A 276 2.87 -7.58 -7.17
C LEU A 276 3.68 -8.74 -7.71
N SER A 277 4.47 -8.49 -8.76
CA SER A 277 5.47 -9.43 -9.28
C SER A 277 6.87 -8.83 -9.16
N LEU A 278 7.62 -9.29 -8.16
CA LEU A 278 9.00 -8.88 -7.95
C LEU A 278 9.95 -9.52 -8.96
N ALA A 279 9.58 -10.68 -9.52
CA ALA A 279 10.25 -11.24 -10.69
C ALA A 279 10.19 -10.28 -11.89
N ARG A 280 9.05 -9.62 -12.15
CA ARG A 280 8.94 -8.60 -13.20
C ARG A 280 9.62 -7.29 -12.81
N PHE A 281 9.50 -6.85 -11.56
CA PHE A 281 10.17 -5.65 -11.06
C PHE A 281 11.70 -5.71 -11.17
N ALA A 282 12.30 -6.88 -10.93
CA ALA A 282 13.74 -7.09 -11.06
C ALA A 282 14.24 -7.05 -12.52
N ASN A 283 13.34 -7.06 -13.51
CA ASN A 283 13.73 -6.95 -14.92
C ASN A 283 14.29 -5.53 -15.20
N PRO A 284 15.52 -5.40 -15.72
CA PRO A 284 16.12 -4.09 -16.00
C PRO A 284 15.28 -3.20 -16.91
N LEU A 285 14.58 -3.78 -17.90
CA LEU A 285 13.72 -3.02 -18.81
C LEU A 285 12.53 -2.39 -18.06
N VAL A 286 11.97 -3.09 -17.08
CA VAL A 286 10.90 -2.55 -16.22
C VAL A 286 11.45 -1.40 -15.37
N ARG A 287 12.63 -1.57 -14.76
CA ARG A 287 13.27 -0.52 -13.95
C ARG A 287 13.55 0.76 -14.75
N LEU A 288 13.98 0.62 -16.00
CA LEU A 288 14.21 1.77 -16.91
C LEU A 288 12.95 2.58 -17.24
N MET A 289 11.75 2.02 -17.05
CA MET A 289 10.48 2.73 -17.25
C MET A 289 10.02 3.53 -16.01
N LEU A 290 10.55 3.24 -14.83
CA LEU A 290 10.07 3.83 -13.57
C LEU A 290 10.40 5.33 -13.40
N PRO A 291 11.55 5.86 -13.87
CA PRO A 291 11.87 7.28 -13.72
C PRO A 291 10.81 8.24 -14.26
N PHE A 292 10.03 7.84 -15.27
CA PHE A 292 8.94 8.67 -15.85
C PHE A 292 7.77 8.93 -14.89
N ARG A 293 7.60 8.11 -13.85
CA ARG A 293 6.59 8.30 -12.80
C ARG A 293 7.19 8.71 -11.45
N MET A 294 8.50 8.59 -11.30
CA MET A 294 9.21 8.82 -10.06
C MET A 294 10.31 9.86 -10.27
N PRO A 295 9.95 11.16 -10.29
CA PRO A 295 10.94 12.22 -10.45
C PRO A 295 11.86 12.26 -9.23
N ARG A 296 13.14 12.53 -9.46
CA ARG A 296 14.14 12.83 -8.43
C ARG A 296 14.77 14.19 -8.75
N PRO A 297 14.26 15.29 -8.19
CA PRO A 297 14.93 16.58 -8.27
C PRO A 297 16.33 16.45 -7.67
N GLY A 298 17.34 17.04 -8.33
CA GLY A 298 18.72 17.08 -7.85
C GLY A 298 18.88 17.87 -6.56
#